data_AF-A0A158LY18-F1
#
_entry.id   AF-A0A158LY18-F1
#
_cell.length_a   1.000
_cell.length_b   1.000
_cell.length_c   1.000
_cell.angle_alpha   90.00
_cell.angle_beta   90.00
_cell.angle_gamma   90.00
#
_symmetry.space_group_name_H-M   'P 1'
#
loop_
_entity.id
_entity.type
_entity.pdbx_description
1 polymer ?
#
loop_
_entity_poly.entity_id
_entity_poly.type
_entity_poly.pdbx_seq_one_letter_code
_entity_poly.pdbx_strand_id
1 'polypeptide(L)'
;MFGFFKKQAPEPNPEVQAEFGERVNAAAADFLAALPDASRFDYLPASVALLDSVAAQVRAGEFSLTPMQRVGMAAYLYEVARRSHGGQYEVCDNDDLVVLVTGQPDFDVCLCGISRVERTLSGKEDEPLLAFYRRYEAAVSAAAPATLR
;
A
#
# COMPACT_ATOMS: atom_id res chain seq x y z
N MET A 1 8.24 -5.92 -22.97
CA MET A 1 7.04 -5.20 -23.45
C MET A 1 5.85 -5.93 -22.83
N PHE A 2 5.37 -5.49 -21.65
CA PHE A 2 4.26 -6.17 -20.97
C PHE A 2 2.95 -5.69 -21.59
N GLY A 3 2.40 -6.49 -22.50
CA GLY A 3 1.05 -6.32 -23.00
C GLY A 3 0.07 -6.84 -21.95
N PHE A 4 -0.45 -5.95 -21.11
CA PHE A 4 -1.66 -6.24 -20.36
C PHE A 4 -2.80 -6.31 -21.38
N PHE A 5 -3.29 -7.52 -21.62
CA PHE A 5 -4.49 -7.72 -22.42
C PHE A 5 -5.63 -6.91 -21.79
N LYS A 6 -6.14 -5.91 -22.53
CA LYS A 6 -7.50 -5.39 -22.38
C LYS A 6 -8.50 -6.54 -22.57
N LYS A 7 -8.69 -7.36 -21.53
CA LYS A 7 -10.07 -7.70 -21.18
C LYS A 7 -10.58 -6.43 -20.52
N GLN A 8 -11.68 -5.86 -21.04
CA GLN A 8 -12.45 -4.90 -20.25
C GLN A 8 -12.70 -5.60 -18.92
N ALA A 9 -11.94 -5.21 -17.88
CA ALA A 9 -12.34 -5.55 -16.54
C ALA A 9 -13.78 -5.02 -16.44
N PRO A 10 -14.75 -5.84 -16.03
CA PRO A 10 -16.09 -5.33 -15.78
C PRO A 10 -15.93 -4.08 -14.92
N GLU A 11 -16.66 -3.01 -15.25
CA GLU A 11 -16.59 -1.79 -14.43
C GLU A 11 -16.65 -2.20 -12.96
N PRO A 12 -15.67 -1.79 -12.15
CA PRO A 12 -15.52 -2.33 -10.81
C PRO A 12 -16.83 -2.09 -10.07
N ASN A 13 -17.50 -3.17 -9.69
CA ASN A 13 -18.78 -3.07 -8.99
C ASN A 13 -18.56 -2.18 -7.75
N PRO A 14 -19.21 -1.01 -7.65
CA PRO A 14 -18.97 -0.07 -6.56
C PRO A 14 -19.18 -0.70 -5.18
N GLU A 15 -20.12 -1.64 -5.06
CA GLU A 15 -20.37 -2.38 -3.81
C GLU A 15 -19.20 -3.29 -3.45
N VAL A 16 -18.61 -3.97 -4.44
CA VAL A 16 -17.42 -4.81 -4.24
C VAL A 16 -16.21 -3.96 -3.87
N GLN A 17 -16.01 -2.81 -4.54
CA GLN A 17 -14.93 -1.89 -4.18
C GLN A 17 -15.10 -1.31 -2.77
N ALA A 18 -16.34 -1.01 -2.36
CA ALA A 18 -16.63 -0.55 -1.00
C ALA A 18 -16.31 -1.63 0.03
N GLU A 19 -16.75 -2.87 -0.18
CA GLU A 19 -16.46 -4.00 0.71
C GLU A 19 -14.94 -4.27 0.80
N PHE A 20 -14.22 -4.20 -0.33
CA PHE A 20 -12.76 -4.29 -0.33
C PHE A 20 -12.13 -3.14 0.46
N GLY A 21 -12.59 -1.92 0.24
CA GLY A 21 -12.13 -0.75 0.98
C GLY A 21 -12.34 -0.88 2.48
N GLU A 22 -13.48 -1.43 2.93
CA GLU A 22 -13.74 -1.72 4.34
C GLU A 22 -12.76 -2.74 4.91
N ARG A 23 -12.49 -3.83 4.18
CA ARG A 23 -11.51 -4.86 4.60
C ARG A 23 -10.09 -4.31 4.69
N VAL A 24 -9.66 -3.48 3.73
CA VAL A 24 -8.35 -2.83 3.77
C VAL A 24 -8.27 -1.84 4.94
N ASN A 25 -9.32 -1.04 5.17
CA ASN A 25 -9.37 -0.13 6.33
C ASN A 25 -9.34 -0.90 7.66
N ALA A 26 -10.04 -2.03 7.77
CA ALA A 26 -10.02 -2.87 8.97
C ALA A 26 -8.60 -3.42 9.21
N ALA A 27 -7.94 -3.94 8.18
CA ALA A 27 -6.56 -4.42 8.30
C ALA A 27 -5.57 -3.30 8.69
N ALA A 28 -5.74 -2.09 8.16
CA ALA A 28 -4.95 -0.93 8.56
C ALA A 28 -5.20 -0.55 10.03
N ALA A 29 -6.46 -0.60 10.48
CA ALA A 29 -6.81 -0.33 11.88
C ALA A 29 -6.23 -1.39 12.83
N ASP A 30 -6.27 -2.68 12.45
CA ASP A 30 -5.67 -3.77 13.22
C ASP A 30 -4.16 -3.62 13.36
N PHE A 31 -3.49 -3.12 12.31
CA PHE A 31 -2.08 -2.76 12.38
C PHE A 31 -1.85 -1.63 13.40
N LEU A 32 -2.62 -0.54 13.33
CA LEU A 32 -2.47 0.57 14.28
C LEU A 32 -2.72 0.15 15.73
N ALA A 33 -3.71 -0.71 15.96
CA ALA A 33 -4.02 -1.25 17.29
C ALA A 33 -2.91 -2.14 17.87
N ALA A 34 -2.01 -2.65 17.01
CA ALA A 34 -0.85 -3.43 17.42
C ALA A 34 0.35 -2.58 17.85
N LEU A 35 0.34 -1.27 17.54
CA LEU A 35 1.46 -0.39 17.84
C LEU A 35 1.40 0.09 19.30
N PRO A 36 2.57 0.26 19.97
CA PRO A 36 2.62 0.86 21.30
C PRO A 36 2.07 2.30 21.35
N ASP A 37 2.28 3.07 20.27
CA ASP A 37 1.74 4.41 20.09
C ASP A 37 1.39 4.64 18.61
N ALA A 38 0.09 4.76 18.34
CA ALA A 38 -0.46 5.04 17.01
C ALA A 38 -0.95 6.49 16.85
N SER A 39 -0.78 7.36 17.86
CA SER A 39 -1.42 8.69 17.91
C SER A 39 -1.02 9.64 16.77
N ARG A 40 0.14 9.40 16.16
CA ARG A 40 0.68 10.21 15.06
C ARG A 40 0.28 9.71 13.67
N PHE A 41 -0.37 8.55 13.56
CA PHE A 41 -0.79 7.96 12.30
C PHE A 41 -2.15 8.55 11.87
N ASP A 42 -2.12 9.51 10.94
CA ASP A 42 -3.28 10.31 10.52
C ASP A 42 -3.73 10.05 9.07
N TYR A 43 -3.12 9.08 8.40
CA TYR A 43 -3.33 8.73 6.99
C TYR A 43 -2.92 9.83 6.00
N LEU A 44 -2.17 10.85 6.43
CA LEU A 44 -1.54 11.81 5.51
C LEU A 44 -0.23 11.23 4.93
N PRO A 45 0.24 11.73 3.78
CA PRO A 45 1.53 11.35 3.19
C PRO A 45 2.72 11.35 4.17
N ALA A 46 2.73 12.27 5.13
CA ALA A 46 3.77 12.37 6.14
C ALA A 46 3.81 11.14 7.08
N SER A 47 2.69 10.45 7.29
CA SER A 47 2.60 9.24 8.12
C SER A 47 3.38 8.06 7.56
N VAL A 48 3.75 8.06 6.27
CA VAL A 48 4.58 6.99 5.69
C VAL A 48 5.97 6.91 6.34
N ALA A 49 6.54 8.04 6.77
CA ALA A 49 7.81 8.05 7.51
C ALA A 49 7.73 7.33 8.87
N LEU A 50 6.54 7.27 9.46
CA LEU A 50 6.30 6.53 10.70
C LEU A 50 6.32 5.02 10.47
N LEU A 51 5.93 4.56 9.27
CA LEU A 51 6.05 3.16 8.86
C LEU A 51 7.53 2.72 8.81
N ASP A 52 8.42 3.58 8.34
CA ASP A 52 9.87 3.32 8.37
C ASP A 52 10.40 3.16 9.80
N SER A 53 9.89 3.99 10.72
CA SER A 53 10.24 3.91 12.15
C SER A 53 9.74 2.60 12.77
N VAL A 54 8.49 2.21 12.46
CA VAL A 54 7.93 0.91 12.87
C VAL A 54 8.78 -0.25 12.34
N ALA A 55 9.17 -0.22 11.06
CA ALA A 55 9.98 -1.28 10.49
C ALA A 55 11.36 -1.36 11.16
N ALA A 56 11.97 -0.22 11.50
CA ALA A 56 13.23 -0.20 12.25
C ALA A 56 13.10 -0.86 13.63
N GLN A 57 12.05 -0.55 14.38
CA GLN A 57 11.78 -1.14 15.70
C GLN A 57 11.51 -2.65 15.62
N VAL A 58 10.76 -3.10 14.61
CA VAL A 58 10.53 -4.54 14.36
C VAL A 58 11.84 -5.26 14.04
N ARG A 59 12.71 -4.67 13.20
CA ARG A 59 14.03 -5.26 12.88
C ARG A 59 14.98 -5.26 14.08
N ALA A 60 14.88 -4.25 14.95
CA ALA A 60 15.64 -4.20 16.20
C ALA A 60 15.12 -5.19 17.25
N GLY A 61 13.96 -5.81 17.02
CA GLY A 61 13.34 -6.76 17.95
C GLY A 61 12.66 -6.10 19.14
N GLU A 62 12.37 -4.79 19.07
CA GLU A 62 11.67 -4.06 20.14
C GLU A 62 10.23 -4.54 20.32
N PHE A 63 9.59 -4.93 19.21
CA PHE A 63 8.32 -5.66 19.19
C PHE A 63 8.18 -6.45 17.88
N SER A 64 7.12 -7.25 17.77
CA SER A 64 6.85 -8.07 16.58
C SER A 64 5.43 -7.84 16.08
N LEU A 65 5.29 -7.77 14.76
CA LEU A 65 3.99 -7.83 14.09
C LEU A 65 3.70 -9.27 13.64
N THR A 66 2.48 -9.73 13.90
CA THR A 66 1.95 -10.98 13.31
C THR A 66 1.85 -10.86 11.79
N PRO A 67 1.79 -11.98 11.03
CA PRO A 67 1.66 -11.92 9.57
C PRO A 67 0.50 -11.04 9.08
N MET A 68 -0.64 -11.11 9.77
CA MET A 68 -1.81 -10.28 9.42
C MET A 68 -1.56 -8.78 9.68
N GLN A 69 -0.87 -8.44 10.76
CA GLN A 69 -0.53 -7.03 11.06
C GLN A 69 0.53 -6.48 10.10
N ARG A 70 1.42 -7.33 9.55
CA ARG A 70 2.34 -6.91 8.47
C ARG A 70 1.59 -6.59 7.18
N VAL A 71 0.59 -7.40 6.84
CA VAL A 71 -0.34 -7.06 5.75
C VAL A 71 -1.13 -5.78 6.08
N GLY A 72 -1.54 -5.60 7.34
CA GLY A 72 -2.18 -4.37 7.83
C GLY A 72 -1.30 -3.13 7.68
N MET A 73 0.02 -3.25 7.83
CA MET A 73 0.96 -2.16 7.57
C MET A 73 0.97 -1.76 6.08
N ALA A 74 0.87 -2.73 5.17
CA ALA A 74 0.70 -2.45 3.74
C ALA A 74 -0.68 -1.85 3.42
N ALA A 75 -1.73 -2.33 4.09
CA ALA A 75 -3.08 -1.76 4.00
C ALA A 75 -3.11 -0.28 4.44
N TYR A 76 -2.36 0.07 5.49
CA TYR A 76 -2.20 1.46 5.92
C TYR A 76 -1.54 2.30 4.83
N LEU A 77 -0.45 1.82 4.21
CA LEU A 77 0.21 2.49 3.09
C LEU A 77 -0.76 2.69 1.91
N TYR A 78 -1.59 1.69 1.60
CA TYR A 78 -2.61 1.82 0.56
C TYR A 78 -3.66 2.88 0.89
N GLU A 79 -4.15 2.96 2.13
CA GLU A 79 -5.12 3.98 2.50
C GLU A 79 -4.53 5.40 2.49
N VAL A 80 -3.24 5.56 2.84
CA VAL A 80 -2.54 6.86 2.65
C VAL A 80 -2.54 7.28 1.18
N ALA A 81 -2.21 6.34 0.28
CA ALA A 81 -2.22 6.57 -1.16
C ALA A 81 -3.63 6.87 -1.69
N ARG A 82 -4.60 6.00 -1.37
CA ARG A 82 -5.98 6.07 -1.87
C ARG A 82 -6.71 7.32 -1.39
N ARG A 83 -6.49 7.77 -0.16
CA ARG A 83 -7.09 9.01 0.36
C ARG A 83 -6.50 10.26 -0.31
N SER A 84 -5.23 10.21 -0.71
CA SER A 84 -4.53 11.34 -1.33
C SER A 84 -4.79 11.46 -2.83
N HIS A 85 -4.91 10.32 -3.53
CA HIS A 85 -4.96 10.28 -4.99
C HIS A 85 -6.17 9.53 -5.58
N GLY A 86 -7.02 8.95 -4.74
CA GLY A 86 -8.04 8.00 -5.18
C GLY A 86 -7.42 6.69 -5.67
N GLY A 87 -8.18 5.97 -6.49
CA GLY A 87 -7.80 4.67 -7.01
C GLY A 87 -8.67 3.54 -6.47
N GLN A 88 -8.43 2.36 -7.03
CA GLN A 88 -9.23 1.16 -6.82
C GLN A 88 -8.34 -0.02 -6.45
N TYR A 89 -8.91 -0.93 -5.67
CA TYR A 89 -8.21 -2.15 -5.30
C TYR A 89 -8.38 -3.19 -6.40
N GLU A 90 -7.27 -3.77 -6.82
CA GLU A 90 -7.26 -4.90 -7.75
C GLU A 90 -6.62 -6.13 -7.09
N VAL A 91 -7.20 -7.29 -7.34
CA VAL A 91 -6.64 -8.58 -6.95
C VAL A 91 -5.60 -8.99 -7.99
N CYS A 92 -4.42 -9.41 -7.55
CA CYS A 92 -3.35 -9.86 -8.44
C CYS A 92 -2.87 -11.26 -8.03
N ASP A 93 -2.53 -12.09 -9.01
CA ASP A 93 -2.08 -13.48 -8.80
C ASP A 93 -0.57 -13.59 -8.47
N ASN A 94 0.07 -12.48 -8.06
CA ASN A 94 1.51 -12.40 -7.80
C ASN A 94 1.80 -12.27 -6.29
N ASP A 95 3.03 -11.89 -5.93
CA ASP A 95 3.49 -11.69 -4.54
C ASP A 95 2.62 -10.69 -3.74
N ASP A 96 1.90 -9.81 -4.43
CA ASP A 96 0.92 -8.90 -3.86
C ASP A 96 -0.48 -9.36 -4.24
N LEU A 97 -1.17 -10.00 -3.29
CA LEU A 97 -2.55 -10.47 -3.48
C LEU A 97 -3.52 -9.33 -3.80
N VAL A 98 -3.21 -8.12 -3.32
CA VAL A 98 -3.98 -6.90 -3.55
C VAL A 98 -3.02 -5.77 -3.84
N VAL A 99 -3.33 -4.97 -4.86
CA VAL A 99 -2.62 -3.75 -5.24
C VAL A 99 -3.59 -2.57 -5.32
N LEU A 100 -3.08 -1.36 -5.15
CA LEU A 100 -3.85 -0.14 -5.42
C LEU A 100 -3.50 0.37 -6.82
N VAL A 101 -4.52 0.59 -7.66
CA VAL A 101 -4.38 1.17 -9.00
C VAL A 101 -4.98 2.57 -9.03
N THR A 102 -4.20 3.55 -9.49
CA THR A 102 -4.57 4.97 -9.50
C THR A 102 -4.38 5.56 -10.90
N GLY A 103 -5.30 6.45 -11.30
CA GLY A 103 -5.22 7.21 -12.57
C GLY A 103 -6.16 6.74 -13.68
N GLN A 104 -6.90 5.64 -13.45
CA GLN A 104 -7.83 5.12 -14.44
C GLN A 104 -8.96 6.11 -14.77
N PRO A 105 -9.40 6.18 -16.03
CA PRO A 105 -9.00 5.34 -17.18
C PRO A 105 -7.82 5.89 -18.00
N ASP A 106 -7.22 7.01 -17.61
CA ASP A 106 -6.26 7.75 -18.44
C ASP A 106 -4.84 7.18 -18.36
N PHE A 107 -4.42 6.72 -17.18
CA PHE A 107 -3.14 6.08 -16.94
C PHE A 107 -3.22 5.12 -15.75
N ASP A 108 -2.27 4.19 -15.64
CA ASP A 108 -2.27 3.19 -14.56
C ASP A 108 -0.98 3.28 -13.75
N VAL A 109 -1.08 3.74 -12.51
CA VAL A 109 -0.02 3.59 -11.50
C VAL A 109 -0.46 2.53 -10.49
N CYS A 110 0.25 1.40 -10.49
CA CYS A 110 0.02 0.26 -9.60
C CYS A 110 1.00 0.31 -8.43
N LEU A 111 0.49 0.33 -7.20
CA LEU A 111 1.24 0.29 -5.96
C LEU A 111 1.16 -1.13 -5.36
N CYS A 112 2.28 -1.84 -5.38
CA CYS A 112 2.45 -3.16 -4.78
C CYS A 112 3.11 -3.03 -3.40
N GLY A 113 2.28 -2.96 -2.36
CA GLY A 113 2.69 -2.61 -1.00
C GLY A 113 2.97 -3.80 -0.08
N ILE A 114 2.33 -4.95 -0.28
CA ILE A 114 2.47 -6.12 0.62
C ILE A 114 3.89 -6.68 0.55
N SER A 115 4.34 -7.01 -0.67
CA SER A 115 5.70 -7.54 -0.87
C SER A 115 6.76 -6.51 -0.48
N ARG A 116 6.51 -5.23 -0.79
CA ARG A 116 7.39 -4.12 -0.42
C ARG A 116 7.56 -3.98 1.09
N VAL A 117 6.46 -3.96 1.83
CA VAL A 117 6.47 -3.85 3.30
C VAL A 117 7.14 -5.06 3.92
N GLU A 118 6.89 -6.28 3.43
CA GLU A 118 7.54 -7.48 3.95
C GLU A 118 9.06 -7.46 3.74
N ARG A 119 9.55 -6.98 2.59
CA ARG A 119 10.99 -6.80 2.36
C ARG A 119 11.59 -5.74 3.28
N THR A 120 10.86 -4.64 3.52
CA THR A 120 11.27 -3.59 4.46
C THR A 120 11.38 -4.13 5.88
N LEU A 121 10.37 -4.88 6.34
CA LEU A 121 10.33 -5.49 7.68
C LEU A 121 11.40 -6.56 7.88
N SER A 122 11.76 -7.29 6.82
CA SER A 122 12.82 -8.30 6.85
C SER A 122 14.23 -7.73 6.63
N GLY A 123 14.36 -6.43 6.38
CA GLY A 123 15.65 -5.79 6.09
C GLY A 123 16.26 -6.21 4.75
N LYS A 124 15.44 -6.73 3.83
CA LYS A 124 15.84 -7.10 2.46
C LYS A 124 15.70 -5.95 1.47
N GLU A 125 15.33 -4.78 1.97
CA GLU A 125 15.12 -3.57 1.20
C GLU A 125 15.75 -2.39 1.95
N ASP A 126 16.66 -1.70 1.27
CA ASP A 126 17.40 -0.58 1.83
C ASP A 126 16.68 0.75 1.61
N GLU A 127 15.87 0.85 0.54
CA GLU A 127 15.11 2.06 0.25
C GLU A 127 13.98 2.24 1.29
N PRO A 128 13.89 3.40 1.97
CA PRO A 128 12.79 3.69 2.89
C PRO A 128 11.42 3.66 2.19
N LEU A 129 10.38 3.23 2.91
CA LEU A 129 8.98 3.28 2.44
C LEU A 129 8.57 4.68 2.05
N LEU A 130 9.05 5.73 2.74
CA LEU A 130 8.80 7.11 2.33
C LEU A 130 9.35 7.40 0.93
N ALA A 131 10.57 6.97 0.62
CA ALA A 131 11.17 7.20 -0.70
C ALA A 131 10.44 6.43 -1.80
N PHE A 132 10.06 5.19 -1.50
CA PHE A 132 9.21 4.38 -2.37
C PHE A 132 7.86 5.05 -2.65
N TYR A 133 7.17 5.54 -1.61
CA TYR A 133 5.90 6.24 -1.74
C TYR A 133 6.03 7.53 -2.55
N ARG A 134 7.12 8.28 -2.38
CA ARG A 134 7.39 9.50 -3.17
C ARG A 134 7.55 9.21 -4.66
N ARG A 135 8.09 8.04 -5.03
CA ARG A 135 8.15 7.60 -6.44
C ARG A 135 6.75 7.28 -6.99
N TYR A 136 5.89 6.69 -6.17
CA TYR A 136 4.48 6.51 -6.52
C TYR A 136 3.79 7.85 -6.73
N GLU A 137 3.91 8.80 -5.80
CA GLU A 137 3.33 10.15 -5.94
C GLU A 137 3.83 10.86 -7.21
N ALA A 138 5.13 10.75 -7.51
CA ALA A 138 5.71 11.33 -8.71
C ALA A 138 5.14 10.71 -10.00
N ALA A 139 4.93 9.39 -10.04
CA ALA A 139 4.32 8.71 -11.18
C ALA A 139 2.87 9.15 -11.38
N VAL A 140 2.09 9.24 -10.29
CA VAL A 140 0.70 9.71 -10.33
C VAL A 140 0.63 11.16 -10.81
N SER A 141 1.46 12.05 -10.24
CA SER A 141 1.51 13.46 -10.65
C SER A 141 1.94 13.65 -12.09
N ALA A 142 2.76 12.76 -12.64
CA ALA A 142 3.21 12.81 -14.03
C ALA A 142 2.24 12.13 -15.01
N ALA A 143 1.15 11.54 -14.53
CA ALA A 143 0.27 10.67 -15.31
C ALA A 143 1.06 9.60 -16.09
N ALA A 144 2.14 9.10 -15.47
CA ALA A 144 3.08 8.19 -16.11
C ALA A 144 2.80 6.75 -15.66
N PRO A 145 2.40 5.85 -16.57
CA PRO A 145 2.11 4.46 -16.21
C PRO A 145 3.32 3.78 -15.54
N ALA A 146 3.09 3.17 -14.39
CA ALA A 146 4.15 2.57 -13.59
C ALA A 146 3.63 1.44 -12.70
N THR A 147 4.50 0.46 -12.42
CA THR A 147 4.25 -0.56 -11.39
C THR A 147 5.36 -0.47 -10.37
N LEU A 148 5.01 -0.08 -9.15
CA LEU A 148 5.94 0.16 -8.04
C LEU A 148 5.90 -1.06 -7.13
N ARG A 149 7.03 -1.75 -6.97
CA ARG A 149 7.22 -2.94 -6.14
C ARG A 149 8.42 -2.74 -5.24
#